data_AF-A0A928A2C7-F1
#
_entry.id   AF-A0A928A2C7-F1
#
_cell.length_a   1.000
_cell.length_b   1.000
_cell.length_c   1.000
_cell.angle_alpha   90.00
_cell.angle_beta   90.00
_cell.angle_gamma   90.00
#
_symmetry.space_group_name_H-M   'P 1'
#
loop_
_entity.id
_entity.type
_entity.pdbx_description
1 polymer ?
#
loop_
_entity_poly.entity_id
_entity_poly.type
_entity_poly.pdbx_seq_one_letter_code
_entity_poly.pdbx_strand_id
1 'polypeptide(L)'
;MNKEKYLKELEKRLQYLKDEEKQQEIFRVSNELDSGKVMNDLSIEVNEIYSKYNINIDKIEKKESKKNKSNKYLSKFIEYCKKNSLKQNAIVVRDIIILLLIVSLLKIPFIAVDTSLFSVFGNSISDKLYTIIHYIIEILYIIFAISLFTKMFKKRFDKELKVK
;
A
#
# COMPACT_ATOMS: atom_id res chain seq x y z
N MET A 1 12.92 -34.41 -7.50
CA MET A 1 12.10 -34.05 -6.31
C MET A 1 11.13 -35.21 -6.03
N ASN A 2 10.78 -35.54 -4.78
CA ASN A 2 9.79 -36.60 -4.51
C ASN A 2 8.37 -36.14 -4.95
N LYS A 3 7.53 -37.05 -5.46
CA LYS A 3 6.16 -36.79 -5.94
C LYS A 3 5.34 -35.99 -4.92
N GLU A 4 5.31 -36.44 -3.67
CA GLU A 4 4.57 -35.75 -2.61
C GLU A 4 5.07 -34.33 -2.37
N LYS A 5 6.40 -34.13 -2.45
CA LYS A 5 7.01 -32.81 -2.27
C LYS A 5 6.66 -31.91 -3.45
N TYR A 6 6.59 -32.45 -4.67
CA TYR A 6 6.18 -31.72 -5.87
C TYR A 6 4.73 -31.27 -5.80
N LEU A 7 3.81 -32.18 -5.48
CA LEU A 7 2.38 -31.85 -5.39
C LEU A 7 2.08 -30.84 -4.28
N LYS A 8 2.74 -30.98 -3.11
CA LYS A 8 2.62 -29.99 -2.02
C LYS A 8 3.13 -28.61 -2.42
N GLU A 9 4.20 -28.55 -3.22
CA GLU A 9 4.76 -27.28 -3.67
C GLU A 9 3.94 -26.65 -4.80
N LEU A 10 3.37 -27.48 -5.68
CA LEU A 10 2.39 -27.09 -6.69
C LEU A 10 1.14 -26.48 -6.03
N GLU A 11 0.54 -27.19 -5.08
CA GLU A 11 -0.65 -26.72 -4.34
C GLU A 11 -0.44 -25.34 -3.71
N LYS A 12 0.72 -25.13 -3.09
CA LYS A 12 1.09 -23.82 -2.51
C LYS A 12 1.21 -22.73 -3.57
N ARG A 13 1.78 -23.04 -4.73
CA ARG A 13 1.98 -22.07 -5.82
C ARG A 13 0.69 -21.76 -6.57
N LEU A 14 -0.29 -22.65 -6.57
CA LEU A 14 -1.62 -22.49 -7.17
C LEU A 14 -2.61 -21.69 -6.29
N GLN A 15 -2.12 -20.88 -5.35
CA GLN A 15 -2.95 -20.16 -4.37
C GLN A 15 -4.02 -19.22 -4.95
N TYR A 16 -3.87 -18.76 -6.20
CA TYR A 16 -4.80 -17.81 -6.83
C TYR A 16 -5.93 -18.47 -7.63
N LEU A 17 -5.93 -19.81 -7.74
CA LEU A 17 -7.03 -20.58 -8.33
C LEU A 17 -8.14 -20.82 -7.33
N LYS A 18 -9.37 -21.01 -7.82
CA LYS A 18 -10.46 -21.50 -6.98
C LYS A 18 -10.14 -22.92 -6.51
N ASP A 19 -10.65 -23.30 -5.35
CA ASP A 19 -10.34 -24.61 -4.76
C ASP A 19 -10.74 -25.78 -5.68
N GLU A 20 -11.85 -25.66 -6.39
CA GLU A 20 -12.30 -26.65 -7.37
C GLU A 20 -11.30 -26.82 -8.53
N GLU A 21 -10.82 -25.71 -9.10
CA GLU A 21 -9.87 -25.68 -10.21
C GLU A 21 -8.49 -26.19 -9.76
N LYS A 22 -8.08 -25.80 -8.55
CA LYS A 22 -6.83 -26.25 -7.92
C LYS A 22 -6.82 -27.76 -7.71
N GLN A 23 -7.91 -28.33 -7.18
CA GLN A 23 -8.01 -29.78 -6.97
C GLN A 23 -8.00 -30.55 -8.30
N GLN A 24 -8.66 -30.03 -9.33
CA GLN A 24 -8.64 -30.63 -10.67
C GLN A 24 -7.23 -30.69 -11.26
N GLU A 25 -6.46 -29.60 -11.17
CA GLU A 25 -5.10 -29.55 -11.71
C GLU A 25 -4.11 -30.39 -10.88
N ILE A 26 -4.23 -30.41 -9.56
CA ILE A 26 -3.43 -31.30 -8.69
C ILE A 26 -3.69 -32.76 -9.06
N PHE A 27 -4.94 -33.14 -9.28
CA PHE A 27 -5.31 -34.50 -9.67
C PHE A 27 -4.75 -34.86 -11.05
N ARG A 28 -4.86 -33.96 -12.04
CA ARG A 28 -4.27 -34.15 -13.37
C ARG A 28 -2.77 -34.39 -13.29
N VAL A 29 -2.05 -33.51 -12.60
CA VAL A 29 -0.59 -33.59 -12.47
C VAL A 29 -0.17 -34.84 -11.68
N SER A 30 -0.92 -35.24 -10.66
CA SER A 30 -0.66 -36.50 -9.95
C SER A 30 -0.72 -37.71 -10.88
N ASN A 31 -1.73 -37.79 -11.76
CA ASN A 31 -1.88 -38.88 -12.72
C ASN A 31 -0.79 -38.87 -13.81
N GLU A 32 -0.34 -37.68 -14.23
CA GLU A 32 0.78 -37.55 -15.17
C GLU A 32 2.11 -38.02 -14.55
N LEU A 33 2.32 -37.74 -13.26
CA LEU A 33 3.48 -38.24 -12.51
C LEU A 33 3.42 -39.76 -12.31
N ASP A 34 2.24 -40.33 -12.07
CA ASP A 34 2.04 -41.78 -11.93
C ASP A 34 2.21 -42.54 -13.26
N SER A 35 1.89 -41.90 -14.38
CA SER A 35 2.07 -42.46 -15.73
C SER A 35 3.49 -42.33 -16.28
N GLY A 36 4.43 -41.81 -15.50
CA GLY A 36 5.84 -41.69 -15.89
C GLY A 36 6.11 -40.63 -16.97
N LYS A 37 5.18 -39.68 -17.18
CA LYS A 37 5.46 -38.52 -18.03
C LYS A 37 6.54 -37.64 -17.40
N VAL A 38 7.37 -37.03 -18.25
CA VAL A 38 8.52 -36.22 -17.82
C VAL A 38 8.06 -35.09 -16.90
N MET A 39 8.74 -34.95 -15.77
CA MET A 39 8.52 -33.87 -14.83
C MET A 39 8.96 -32.55 -15.48
N ASN A 40 8.01 -31.73 -15.93
CA ASN A 40 8.31 -30.35 -16.30
C ASN A 40 8.83 -29.60 -15.07
N ASP A 41 9.58 -28.51 -15.29
CA ASP A 41 9.92 -27.62 -14.18
C ASP A 41 8.61 -27.11 -13.54
N LEU A 42 8.53 -27.20 -12.21
CA LEU A 42 7.37 -26.76 -11.43
C LEU A 42 6.95 -25.32 -11.79
N SER A 43 7.91 -24.48 -12.12
CA SER A 43 7.67 -23.08 -12.49
C SER A 43 6.99 -22.96 -13.85
N ILE A 44 7.31 -23.86 -14.79
CA ILE A 44 6.68 -23.92 -16.11
C ILE A 44 5.25 -24.45 -15.95
N GLU A 45 5.07 -25.54 -15.20
CA GLU A 45 3.75 -26.14 -14.95
C GLU A 45 2.78 -25.14 -14.30
N VAL A 46 3.26 -24.39 -13.30
CA VAL A 46 2.46 -23.34 -12.64
C VAL A 46 2.05 -22.25 -13.63
N ASN A 47 2.96 -21.80 -14.50
CA ASN A 47 2.65 -20.77 -15.49
C ASN A 47 1.66 -21.26 -16.55
N GLU A 48 1.79 -22.50 -17.01
CA GLU A 48 0.86 -23.13 -17.95
C GLU A 48 -0.55 -23.24 -17.36
N ILE A 49 -0.65 -23.72 -16.11
CA ILE A 49 -1.92 -23.79 -15.40
C ILE A 49 -2.52 -22.39 -15.27
N TYR A 50 -1.77 -21.40 -14.80
CA TYR A 50 -2.30 -20.04 -14.67
C TYR A 50 -2.68 -19.41 -16.01
N SER A 51 -1.96 -19.72 -17.10
CA SER A 51 -2.33 -19.30 -18.45
C SER A 51 -3.64 -19.93 -18.92
N LYS A 52 -3.88 -21.22 -18.61
CA LYS A 52 -5.15 -21.91 -18.93
C LYS A 52 -6.36 -21.21 -18.29
N TYR A 53 -6.20 -20.68 -17.08
CA TYR A 53 -7.26 -19.96 -16.36
C TYR A 53 -7.24 -18.44 -16.56
N ASN A 54 -6.47 -17.91 -17.53
CA ASN A 54 -6.31 -16.47 -17.79
C ASN A 54 -5.85 -15.65 -16.55
N ILE A 55 -5.13 -16.27 -15.63
CA ILE A 55 -4.58 -15.63 -14.44
C ILE A 55 -3.19 -15.09 -14.78
N ASN A 56 -3.06 -13.76 -14.82
CA ASN A 56 -1.77 -13.12 -15.05
C ASN A 56 -1.04 -12.88 -13.70
N ILE A 57 -0.15 -13.81 -13.35
CA ILE A 57 0.61 -13.82 -12.09
C ILE A 57 1.43 -12.54 -11.92
N ASP A 58 2.11 -12.08 -12.99
CA ASP A 58 2.95 -10.87 -12.97
C ASP A 58 2.17 -9.62 -12.56
N LYS A 59 0.90 -9.55 -12.94
CA LYS A 59 0.01 -8.42 -12.62
C LYS A 59 -0.46 -8.48 -11.15
N ILE A 60 -0.63 -9.67 -10.59
CA ILE A 60 -1.04 -9.90 -9.20
C ILE A 60 0.13 -9.60 -8.26
N GLU A 61 1.31 -10.14 -8.53
CA GLU A 61 2.51 -9.90 -7.71
C GLU A 61 2.91 -8.42 -7.68
N LYS A 62 2.78 -7.70 -8.80
CA LYS A 62 3.01 -6.25 -8.85
C LYS A 62 2.02 -5.46 -7.98
N LYS A 63 0.74 -5.86 -7.93
CA LYS A 63 -0.28 -5.22 -7.06
C LYS A 63 -0.03 -5.53 -5.59
N GLU A 64 0.30 -6.76 -5.24
CA GLU A 64 0.60 -7.16 -3.86
C GLU A 64 1.87 -6.47 -3.34
N SER A 65 2.92 -6.32 -4.15
CA SER A 65 4.14 -5.60 -3.73
C SER A 65 3.87 -4.13 -3.38
N LYS A 66 2.94 -3.46 -4.08
CA LYS A 66 2.54 -2.07 -3.78
C LYS A 66 1.69 -1.98 -2.52
N LYS A 67 0.74 -2.91 -2.33
CA LYS A 67 -0.13 -2.96 -1.14
C LYS A 67 0.66 -3.35 0.12
N ASN A 68 1.66 -4.22 -0.01
CA ASN A 68 2.55 -4.61 1.08
C ASN A 68 3.49 -3.47 1.51
N LYS A 69 3.89 -2.54 0.63
CA LYS A 69 4.82 -1.46 1.00
C LYS A 69 4.24 -0.45 2.01
N SER A 70 2.98 -0.04 1.88
CA SER A 70 2.36 0.90 2.83
C SER A 70 2.06 0.24 4.18
N ASN A 71 1.53 -0.99 4.17
CA ASN A 71 1.27 -1.75 5.39
C ASN A 71 2.56 -2.12 6.15
N LYS A 72 3.65 -2.40 5.42
CA LYS A 72 4.97 -2.71 6.01
C LYS A 72 5.60 -1.52 6.74
N TYR A 73 5.30 -0.28 6.32
CA TYR A 73 5.84 0.91 6.97
C TYR A 73 5.18 1.14 8.34
N LEU A 74 3.84 1.03 8.40
CA LEU A 74 3.07 1.14 9.62
C LEU A 74 3.38 0.00 10.61
N SER A 75 3.47 -1.25 10.11
CA SER A 75 3.80 -2.38 10.97
C SER A 75 5.21 -2.26 11.56
N LYS A 76 6.21 -1.86 10.76
CA LYS A 76 7.58 -1.59 11.23
C LYS A 76 7.64 -0.42 12.21
N PHE A 77 6.81 0.61 12.02
CA PHE A 77 6.74 1.73 12.95
C PHE A 77 6.19 1.30 14.32
N ILE A 78 5.13 0.49 14.33
CA ILE A 78 4.60 -0.10 15.56
C ILE A 78 5.65 -1.00 16.24
N GLU A 79 6.36 -1.82 15.47
CA GLU A 79 7.43 -2.69 15.98
C GLU A 79 8.60 -1.88 16.57
N TYR A 80 9.01 -0.80 15.90
CA TYR A 80 10.02 0.13 16.40
C TYR A 80 9.62 0.74 17.75
N CYS A 81 8.38 1.22 17.88
CA CYS A 81 7.86 1.75 19.14
C CYS A 81 7.80 0.69 20.24
N LYS A 82 7.47 -0.57 19.91
CA LYS A 82 7.45 -1.66 20.90
C LYS A 82 8.84 -2.07 21.38
N LYS A 83 9.86 -1.99 20.52
CA LYS A 83 11.23 -2.43 20.82
C LYS A 83 12.04 -1.40 21.61
N ASN A 84 11.65 -0.13 21.55
CA ASN A 84 12.39 0.97 22.16
C ASN A 84 11.94 1.28 23.59
N SER A 85 12.85 1.93 24.31
CA SER A 85 12.58 2.42 25.67
C SER A 85 11.51 3.52 25.70
N LEU A 86 10.81 3.67 26.84
CA LEU A 86 9.83 4.74 27.07
C LEU A 86 10.36 6.13 26.72
N LYS A 87 11.63 6.42 27.05
CA LYS A 87 12.29 7.70 26.74
C LYS A 87 12.44 7.93 25.24
N GLN A 88 12.75 6.90 24.47
CA GLN A 88 12.86 6.98 23.01
C GLN A 88 11.47 7.14 22.37
N ASN A 89 10.45 6.43 22.87
CA ASN A 89 9.09 6.59 22.41
C ASN A 89 8.54 8.00 22.68
N ALA A 90 8.89 8.61 23.81
CA ALA A 90 8.53 10.00 24.11
C ALA A 90 9.12 10.99 23.08
N ILE A 91 10.35 10.74 22.61
CA ILE A 91 10.98 11.54 21.54
C ILE A 91 10.21 11.39 20.22
N VAL A 92 9.80 10.17 19.88
CA VAL A 92 8.98 9.89 18.68
C VAL A 92 7.64 10.63 18.76
N VAL A 93 6.95 10.56 19.90
CA VAL A 93 5.67 11.26 20.11
C VAL A 93 5.85 12.77 20.00
N ARG A 94 6.89 13.33 20.63
CA ARG A 94 7.24 14.75 20.51
C ARG A 94 7.45 15.13 19.05
N ASP A 95 8.18 14.33 18.28
CA ASP A 95 8.44 14.61 16.86
C ASP A 95 7.15 14.55 16.02
N ILE A 96 6.21 13.65 16.32
CA ILE A 96 4.88 13.62 15.69
C ILE A 96 4.10 14.89 16.01
N ILE A 97 4.11 15.35 17.27
CA ILE A 97 3.44 16.58 17.68
C ILE A 97 4.03 17.79 16.93
N ILE A 98 5.35 17.87 16.82
CA ILE A 98 6.02 18.94 16.06
C ILE A 98 5.60 18.90 14.59
N LEU A 99 5.55 17.72 13.97
CA LEU A 99 5.08 17.57 12.59
C LEU A 99 3.63 18.04 12.41
N LEU A 100 2.75 17.71 13.35
CA LEU A 100 1.36 18.19 13.33
C LEU A 100 1.30 19.71 13.44
N LEU A 101 2.06 20.31 14.35
CA LEU A 101 2.13 21.77 14.50
C LEU A 101 2.60 22.45 13.21
N ILE A 102 3.65 21.94 12.56
CA ILE A 102 4.15 22.48 11.29
C ILE A 102 3.06 22.42 10.21
N VAL A 103 2.37 21.27 10.10
CA VAL A 103 1.29 21.09 9.11
C VAL A 103 0.11 22.01 9.41
N SER A 104 -0.24 22.22 10.68
CA SER A 104 -1.29 23.17 11.09
C SER A 104 -0.92 24.62 10.77
N LEU A 105 0.33 25.03 10.96
CA LEU A 105 0.80 26.37 10.59
C LEU A 105 0.71 26.61 9.08
N LEU A 106 0.85 25.57 8.26
CA LEU A 106 0.65 25.67 6.82
C LEU A 106 -0.80 25.93 6.42
N LYS A 107 -1.78 25.92 7.34
CA LYS A 107 -3.14 26.40 7.07
C LYS A 107 -3.19 27.92 6.89
N ILE A 108 -2.30 28.67 7.54
CA ILE A 108 -2.26 30.14 7.52
C ILE A 108 -2.23 30.70 6.08
N PRO A 109 -1.33 30.26 5.17
CA PRO A 109 -1.35 30.75 3.80
C PRO A 109 -2.63 30.39 3.03
N PHE A 110 -3.28 29.26 3.31
CA PHE A 110 -4.55 28.90 2.66
C PHE A 110 -5.69 29.81 3.13
N ILE A 111 -5.73 30.14 4.42
CA ILE A 111 -6.68 31.12 4.96
C ILE A 111 -6.42 32.51 4.34
N ALA A 112 -5.15 32.92 4.21
CA ALA A 112 -4.82 34.22 3.60
C ALA A 112 -5.21 34.30 2.12
N VAL A 113 -5.07 33.21 1.36
CA VAL A 113 -5.56 33.12 -0.03
C VAL A 113 -7.09 33.20 -0.07
N ASP A 114 -7.76 32.50 0.85
CA ASP A 114 -9.22 32.51 1.01
C ASP A 114 -9.78 33.86 1.49
N THR A 115 -8.99 34.73 2.11
CA THR A 115 -9.44 36.10 2.40
C THR A 115 -9.09 37.06 1.26
N SER A 116 -7.93 36.88 0.62
CA SER A 116 -7.41 37.84 -0.38
C SER A 116 -8.08 37.70 -1.75
N LEU A 117 -8.35 36.47 -2.20
CA LEU A 117 -9.11 36.27 -3.44
C LEU A 117 -10.48 36.94 -3.32
N PHE A 118 -11.10 36.87 -2.16
CA PHE A 118 -12.45 37.37 -1.98
C PHE A 118 -12.52 38.85 -1.63
N SER A 119 -11.48 39.46 -1.07
CA SER A 119 -11.39 40.92 -1.03
C SER A 119 -11.31 41.53 -2.44
N VAL A 120 -10.73 40.80 -3.41
CA VAL A 120 -10.58 41.26 -4.79
C VAL A 120 -11.85 41.02 -5.62
N PHE A 121 -12.61 39.96 -5.32
CA PHE A 121 -13.85 39.61 -6.04
C PHE A 121 -15.15 39.94 -5.28
N GLY A 122 -15.05 40.55 -4.10
CA GLY A 122 -16.10 40.63 -3.08
C GLY A 122 -17.37 41.38 -3.44
N ASN A 123 -17.38 42.12 -4.55
CA ASN A 123 -18.58 42.80 -5.04
C ASN A 123 -19.30 42.07 -6.19
N SER A 124 -18.74 40.97 -6.71
CA SER A 124 -19.26 40.32 -7.94
C SER A 124 -19.58 38.84 -7.80
N ILE A 125 -19.22 38.20 -6.69
CA ILE A 125 -19.42 36.76 -6.47
C ILE A 125 -20.55 36.56 -5.46
N SER A 126 -21.55 35.74 -5.80
CA SER A 126 -22.65 35.40 -4.87
C SER A 126 -22.17 34.50 -3.73
N ASP A 127 -22.83 34.57 -2.56
CA ASP A 127 -22.51 33.78 -1.35
C ASP A 127 -22.44 32.27 -1.61
N LYS A 128 -23.17 31.76 -2.60
CA LYS A 128 -23.13 30.35 -3.01
C LYS A 128 -21.82 29.99 -3.68
N LEU A 129 -21.29 30.85 -4.55
CA LEU A 129 -19.99 30.65 -5.18
C LEU A 129 -18.85 30.80 -4.17
N TYR A 130 -19.00 31.70 -3.19
CA TYR A 130 -18.08 31.81 -2.05
C TYR A 130 -17.92 30.47 -1.33
N THR A 131 -19.05 29.88 -0.93
CA THR A 131 -19.08 28.61 -0.22
C THR A 131 -18.37 27.50 -1.02
N ILE A 132 -18.61 27.42 -2.33
CA ILE A 132 -17.99 26.42 -3.21
C ILE A 132 -16.47 26.59 -3.28
N ILE A 133 -15.98 27.82 -3.47
CA ILE A 133 -14.54 28.09 -3.60
C ILE A 133 -13.84 27.83 -2.26
N HIS A 134 -14.45 28.22 -1.14
CA HIS A 134 -13.93 27.93 0.20
C HIS A 134 -13.73 26.42 0.42
N TYR A 135 -14.74 25.60 0.08
CA TYR A 135 -14.61 24.14 0.16
C TYR A 135 -13.50 23.58 -0.74
N ILE A 136 -13.32 24.13 -1.94
CA ILE A 136 -12.23 23.73 -2.84
C ILE A 136 -10.87 24.02 -2.21
N ILE A 137 -10.68 25.20 -1.64
CA ILE A 137 -9.44 25.60 -0.95
C ILE A 137 -9.18 24.68 0.25
N GLU A 138 -10.22 24.34 1.01
CA GLU A 138 -10.11 23.45 2.16
C GLU A 138 -9.72 22.01 1.75
N ILE A 139 -10.34 21.47 0.69
CA ILE A 139 -9.97 20.16 0.13
C ILE A 139 -8.51 20.17 -0.34
N LEU A 140 -8.08 21.23 -1.04
CA LEU A 140 -6.69 21.38 -1.47
C LEU A 140 -5.73 21.41 -0.28
N TYR A 141 -6.09 22.14 0.79
CA TYR A 141 -5.31 22.15 2.03
C TYR A 141 -5.21 20.76 2.64
N ILE A 142 -6.30 20.00 2.76
CA ILE A 142 -6.30 18.64 3.33
C ILE A 142 -5.38 17.71 2.53
N ILE A 143 -5.50 17.72 1.19
CA ILE A 143 -4.66 16.90 0.31
C ILE A 143 -3.18 17.29 0.49
N PHE A 144 -2.89 18.58 0.50
CA PHE A 144 -1.54 19.11 0.69
C PHE A 144 -0.97 18.72 2.06
N ALA A 145 -1.75 18.89 3.13
CA ALA A 145 -1.40 18.56 4.50
C ALA A 145 -1.08 17.07 4.66
N ILE A 146 -1.93 16.17 4.15
CA ILE A 146 -1.70 14.72 4.20
C ILE A 146 -0.44 14.34 3.43
N SER A 147 -0.27 14.89 2.22
CA SER A 147 0.89 14.62 1.37
C SER A 147 2.20 15.06 2.04
N LEU A 148 2.21 16.28 2.58
CA LEU A 148 3.38 16.86 3.24
C LEU A 148 3.68 16.16 4.57
N PHE A 149 2.67 15.89 5.39
CA PHE A 149 2.80 15.09 6.61
C PHE A 149 3.44 13.74 6.29
N THR A 150 2.90 13.01 5.29
CA THR A 150 3.43 11.70 4.91
C THR A 150 4.88 11.77 4.43
N LYS A 151 5.24 12.79 3.63
CA LYS A 151 6.62 12.99 3.17
C LYS A 151 7.57 13.32 4.33
N MET A 152 7.19 14.23 5.22
CA MET A 152 8.00 14.62 6.37
C MET A 152 8.14 13.47 7.38
N PHE A 153 7.04 12.77 7.67
CA PHE A 153 7.03 11.59 8.54
C PHE A 153 7.98 10.53 8.00
N LYS A 154 7.86 10.16 6.71
CA LYS A 154 8.78 9.20 6.09
C LYS A 154 10.22 9.67 6.17
N LYS A 155 10.51 10.92 5.78
CA LYS A 155 11.88 11.47 5.82
C LYS A 155 12.47 11.49 7.24
N ARG A 156 11.64 11.79 8.25
CA ARG A 156 12.08 11.86 9.64
C ARG A 156 12.41 10.48 10.19
N PHE A 157 11.59 9.47 9.91
CA PHE A 157 11.70 8.13 10.47
C PHE A 157 12.38 7.12 9.54
N ASP A 158 12.88 7.53 8.37
CA ASP A 158 13.46 6.61 7.37
C ASP A 158 14.68 5.86 7.90
N LYS A 159 15.53 6.57 8.66
CA LYS A 159 16.76 6.01 9.24
C LYS A 159 16.46 4.99 10.34
N GLU A 160 15.41 5.26 11.10
CA GLU A 160 14.94 4.45 12.21
C GLU A 160 14.19 3.19 11.73
N LEU A 161 13.41 3.32 10.66
CA LEU A 161 12.53 2.26 10.15
C LEU A 161 13.20 1.33 9.12
N LYS A 162 14.36 1.71 8.56
CA LYS A 162 15.15 0.92 7.61
C LYS A 162 14.27 0.24 6.54
N VAL A 163 13.33 1.00 5.96
CA VAL A 163 12.43 0.46 4.95
C VAL A 163 13.07 0.65 3.58
N LYS A 164 13.83 -0.37 3.13
CA LYS A 164 14.19 -0.54 1.71
C LYS A 164 12.99 -1.04 0.91
#